data_AF-A0A650AR10-F1
#
_entry.id   AF-A0A650AR10-F1
#
_cell.length_a   1.000
_cell.length_b   1.000
_cell.length_c   1.000
_cell.angle_alpha   90.00
_cell.angle_beta   90.00
_cell.angle_gamma   90.00
#
_symmetry.space_group_name_H-M   'P 1'
#
loop_
_entity.id
_entity.type
_entity.pdbx_description
1 polymer ?
#
loop_
_entity_poly.entity_id
_entity_poly.type
_entity_poly.pdbx_seq_one_letter_code
_entity_poly.pdbx_strand_id
1 'polypeptide(L)'
;RLNLSVTSPYNADFDGDEMNLHVPQSEETRAEVKELCLVPLNIVSPQKNGPLMGIVQDSLAGAYKLCRRDVFLTKEQIMNCMLWVPNWDGVIPQPAIYKPRPRWTGKQLISMVIPKEVSLFNGTDSGENAPLKDEGLLIQAGQLMYGLLTKKSVGAAAGGIVHISYNELGPEGAMA
;
A
#
# COMPACT_ATOMS: atom_id res chain seq x y z
N ARG A 1 15.58 -15.00 -4.03
CA ARG A 1 14.80 -13.85 -4.55
C ARG A 1 13.86 -13.40 -3.44
N LEU A 2 13.74 -12.10 -3.21
CA LEU A 2 12.94 -11.51 -2.12
C LEU A 2 12.13 -10.30 -2.64
N ASN A 3 11.08 -9.92 -1.93
CA ASN A 3 10.22 -8.78 -2.29
C ASN A 3 10.93 -7.44 -2.00
N LEU A 4 10.74 -6.43 -2.85
CA LEU A 4 11.36 -5.11 -2.66
C LEU A 4 10.99 -4.43 -1.33
N SER A 5 9.80 -4.66 -0.78
CA SER A 5 9.38 -4.07 0.50
C SER A 5 10.11 -4.65 1.72
N VAL A 6 10.77 -5.81 1.58
CA VAL A 6 11.55 -6.42 2.68
C VAL A 6 13.03 -6.04 2.65
N THR A 7 13.50 -5.28 1.64
CA THR A 7 14.92 -4.85 1.59
C THR A 7 15.28 -3.91 2.74
N SER A 8 14.34 -3.06 3.16
CA SER A 8 14.55 -2.07 4.23
C SER A 8 14.94 -2.70 5.58
N PRO A 9 14.21 -3.71 6.12
CA PRO A 9 14.62 -4.36 7.37
C PRO A 9 15.90 -5.19 7.25
N TYR A 10 16.21 -5.74 6.07
CA TYR A 10 17.47 -6.45 5.85
C TYR A 10 18.66 -5.52 5.58
N ASN A 11 18.40 -4.22 5.38
CA ASN A 11 19.40 -3.24 4.94
C ASN A 11 20.22 -3.77 3.75
N ALA A 12 19.53 -4.42 2.81
CA ALA A 12 20.12 -5.05 1.65
C ALA A 12 19.76 -4.26 0.39
N ASP A 13 20.64 -4.32 -0.60
CA ASP A 13 20.34 -3.91 -1.97
C ASP A 13 20.62 -5.06 -2.96
N PHE A 14 20.81 -4.75 -4.24
CA PHE A 14 21.00 -5.75 -5.29
C PHE A 14 22.28 -5.52 -6.11
N ASP A 15 23.31 -4.92 -5.50
CA ASP A 15 24.59 -4.64 -6.15
C ASP A 15 25.62 -5.78 -6.02
N GLY A 16 25.29 -6.83 -5.26
CA GLY A 16 26.17 -7.97 -4.99
C GLY A 16 25.98 -8.63 -3.62
N ASP A 17 25.07 -8.11 -2.79
CA ASP A 17 24.77 -8.64 -1.46
C ASP A 17 24.47 -10.15 -1.43
N GLU A 18 25.07 -10.85 -0.47
CA GLU A 18 24.85 -12.26 -0.19
C GLU A 18 24.02 -12.44 1.09
N MET A 19 23.04 -13.34 1.06
CA MET A 19 22.21 -13.67 2.22
C MET A 19 22.21 -15.17 2.50
N ASN A 20 22.38 -15.54 3.76
CA ASN A 20 22.32 -16.93 4.20
C ASN A 20 20.88 -17.40 4.37
N LEU A 21 20.65 -18.68 4.09
CA LEU A 21 19.36 -19.34 4.31
C LEU A 21 19.56 -20.56 5.21
N HIS A 22 18.80 -20.63 6.30
CA HIS A 22 18.83 -21.73 7.25
C HIS A 22 17.50 -22.49 7.18
N VAL A 23 17.57 -23.82 7.07
CA VAL A 23 16.38 -24.69 6.98
C VAL A 23 16.13 -25.35 8.33
N PRO A 24 15.03 -25.03 9.05
CA PRO A 24 14.69 -25.71 10.29
C PRO A 24 14.39 -27.19 10.04
N GLN A 25 14.94 -28.07 10.89
CA GLN A 25 14.86 -29.53 10.70
C GLN A 25 13.79 -30.21 11.56
N SER A 26 13.48 -29.67 12.74
CA SER A 26 12.44 -30.20 13.63
C SER A 26 11.10 -29.52 13.38
N GLU A 27 10.02 -30.23 13.66
CA GLU A 27 8.66 -29.69 13.61
C GLU A 27 8.44 -28.56 14.62
N GLU A 28 9.06 -28.66 15.80
CA GLU A 28 9.03 -27.62 16.83
C GLU A 28 9.66 -26.32 16.34
N THR A 29 10.88 -26.38 15.80
CA THR A 29 11.54 -25.18 15.26
C THR A 29 10.83 -24.65 14.02
N ARG A 30 10.22 -25.52 13.20
CA ARG A 30 9.40 -25.07 12.07
C ARG A 30 8.18 -24.29 12.53
N ALA A 31 7.50 -24.74 13.58
CA ALA A 31 6.39 -24.02 14.19
C ALA A 31 6.85 -22.69 14.79
N GLU A 32 7.96 -22.68 15.53
CA GLU A 32 8.54 -21.47 16.13
C GLU A 32 8.84 -20.39 15.08
N VAL A 33 9.57 -20.74 14.01
CA VAL A 33 9.89 -19.80 12.94
C VAL A 33 8.64 -19.29 12.24
N LYS A 34 7.63 -20.15 12.07
CA LYS A 34 6.37 -19.78 11.42
C LYS A 34 5.52 -18.84 12.27
N GLU A 35 5.45 -19.07 13.59
CA GLU A 35 4.57 -18.31 14.48
C GLU A 35 5.23 -17.08 15.11
N LEU A 36 6.56 -16.94 15.06
CA LEU A 36 7.29 -15.81 15.64
C LEU A 36 8.10 -15.01 14.61
N CYS A 37 8.78 -15.69 13.69
CA CYS A 37 9.79 -15.07 12.82
C CYS A 37 9.30 -14.80 11.39
N LEU A 38 8.03 -15.10 11.08
CA LEU A 38 7.49 -14.85 9.76
C LEU A 38 7.52 -13.34 9.45
N VAL A 39 7.85 -13.00 8.20
CA VAL A 39 7.93 -11.61 7.73
C VAL A 39 6.67 -10.78 8.05
N PRO A 40 5.42 -11.28 7.81
CA PRO A 40 4.21 -10.54 8.14
C PRO A 40 4.13 -10.13 9.61
N LEU A 41 4.51 -11.01 10.53
CA LEU A 41 4.48 -10.76 11.98
C LEU A 41 5.47 -9.68 12.43
N ASN A 42 6.43 -9.36 11.55
CA ASN A 42 7.52 -8.43 11.80
C ASN A 42 7.42 -7.16 10.93
N ILE A 43 6.25 -6.89 10.31
CA ILE A 43 6.00 -5.65 9.56
C ILE A 43 6.11 -4.43 10.50
N VAL A 44 5.55 -4.51 11.71
CA VAL A 44 5.61 -3.48 12.74
C VAL A 44 6.60 -3.88 13.82
N SER A 45 7.58 -3.01 14.09
CA SER A 45 8.62 -3.29 15.09
C SER A 45 8.32 -2.60 16.42
N PRO A 46 8.54 -3.29 17.56
CA PRO A 46 8.42 -2.71 18.88
C PRO A 46 9.49 -1.64 19.16
N GLN A 47 10.59 -1.59 18.40
CA GLN A 47 11.67 -0.62 18.63
C GLN A 47 11.21 0.84 18.51
N LYS A 48 10.28 1.11 17.58
CA LYS A 48 9.75 2.45 17.31
C LYS A 48 8.22 2.51 17.31
N ASN A 49 7.55 1.41 17.69
CA ASN A 49 6.10 1.24 17.63
C ASN A 49 5.53 1.63 16.26
N GLY A 50 6.14 1.13 15.19
CA GLY A 50 5.72 1.46 13.83
C GLY A 50 6.33 0.57 12.75
N PRO A 51 5.86 0.70 11.50
CA PRO A 51 6.27 -0.20 10.43
C PRO A 51 7.75 -0.09 10.09
N LEU A 52 8.40 -1.21 9.80
CA LEU A 52 9.73 -1.29 9.18
C LEU A 52 9.64 -1.46 7.67
N MET A 53 8.57 -2.10 7.21
CA MET A 53 8.32 -2.39 5.80
C MET A 53 7.30 -1.39 5.23
N GLY A 54 7.39 -1.13 3.93
CA GLY A 54 6.46 -0.26 3.22
C GLY A 54 6.76 -0.21 1.73
N ILE A 55 6.01 0.62 1.01
CA ILE A 55 6.22 0.80 -0.42
C ILE A 55 7.45 1.68 -0.67
N VAL A 56 8.37 1.18 -1.50
CA VAL A 56 9.67 1.82 -1.79
C VAL A 56 9.92 1.88 -3.30
N GLN A 57 10.93 2.66 -3.69
CA GLN A 57 11.46 2.74 -5.06
C GLN A 57 10.38 3.00 -6.12
N ASP A 58 10.31 2.18 -7.17
CA ASP A 58 9.46 2.40 -8.34
C ASP A 58 7.98 2.32 -8.00
N SER A 59 7.57 1.43 -7.10
CA SER A 59 6.18 1.34 -6.65
C SER A 59 5.75 2.62 -5.93
N LEU A 60 6.66 3.24 -5.16
CA LEU A 60 6.38 4.51 -4.49
C LEU A 60 6.25 5.66 -5.51
N ALA A 61 7.18 5.75 -6.46
CA ALA A 61 7.13 6.76 -7.52
C ALA A 61 5.91 6.57 -8.43
N GLY A 62 5.58 5.33 -8.75
CA GLY A 62 4.42 4.91 -9.53
C GLY A 62 3.12 5.28 -8.84
N ALA A 63 2.96 4.94 -7.55
CA ALA A 63 1.78 5.30 -6.77
C ALA A 63 1.56 6.82 -6.73
N TYR A 64 2.63 7.59 -6.51
CA TYR A 64 2.56 9.05 -6.52
C TYR A 64 2.10 9.59 -7.89
N LYS A 65 2.72 9.13 -8.98
CA LYS A 65 2.38 9.59 -10.34
C LYS A 65 0.97 9.17 -10.75
N LEU A 66 0.57 7.95 -10.43
CA LEU A 66 -0.76 7.41 -10.73
C LEU A 66 -1.86 8.17 -10.01
N CYS A 67 -1.62 8.62 -8.78
CA CYS A 67 -2.62 9.35 -7.98
C CYS A 67 -2.84 10.80 -8.40
N ARG A 68 -2.09 11.35 -9.37
CA ARG A 68 -2.27 12.76 -9.78
C ARG A 68 -3.63 13.00 -10.44
N ARG A 69 -4.20 14.21 -10.30
CA ARG A 69 -5.53 14.57 -10.84
C ARG A 69 -5.62 14.48 -12.36
N ASP A 70 -4.51 14.72 -13.05
CA ASP A 70 -4.42 14.71 -14.51
C ASP A 70 -4.29 13.30 -15.10
N VAL A 71 -4.30 12.25 -14.27
CA VAL A 71 -4.19 10.86 -14.71
C VAL A 71 -5.56 10.23 -14.86
N PHE A 72 -5.91 9.96 -16.12
CA PHE A 72 -7.12 9.27 -16.51
C PHE A 72 -6.80 7.98 -17.24
N LEU A 73 -7.45 6.90 -16.83
CA LEU A 73 -7.31 5.57 -17.40
C LEU A 73 -8.50 5.24 -18.30
N THR A 74 -8.19 4.56 -19.40
CA THR A 74 -9.20 3.97 -20.29
C THR A 74 -9.76 2.69 -19.69
N LYS A 75 -10.90 2.23 -20.21
CA LYS A 75 -11.55 0.99 -19.76
C LYS A 75 -10.61 -0.22 -19.89
N GLU A 76 -9.87 -0.31 -20.99
CA GLU A 76 -8.92 -1.41 -21.26
C GLU A 76 -7.78 -1.44 -20.24
N GLN A 77 -7.19 -0.27 -19.95
CA GLN A 77 -6.12 -0.15 -18.95
C GLN A 77 -6.61 -0.53 -17.56
N ILE A 78 -7.79 -0.04 -17.18
CA ILE A 78 -8.45 -0.35 -15.91
C ILE A 78 -8.68 -1.86 -15.77
N MET A 79 -9.25 -2.50 -16.80
CA MET A 79 -9.53 -3.94 -16.79
C MET A 79 -8.23 -4.74 -16.64
N ASN A 80 -7.16 -4.36 -17.35
CA ASN A 80 -5.88 -5.03 -17.21
C ASN A 80 -5.28 -4.86 -15.80
N CYS A 81 -5.40 -3.68 -15.19
CA CYS A 81 -4.91 -3.45 -13.84
C CYS A 81 -5.72 -4.21 -12.77
N MET A 82 -7.04 -4.35 -12.96
CA MET A 82 -7.92 -5.06 -12.01
C MET A 82 -7.58 -6.54 -11.87
N LEU A 83 -7.02 -7.16 -12.91
CA LEU A 83 -6.56 -8.56 -12.83
C LEU A 83 -5.44 -8.77 -11.81
N TRP A 84 -4.73 -7.70 -11.42
CA TRP A 84 -3.66 -7.75 -10.44
C TRP A 84 -4.12 -7.39 -9.03
N VAL A 85 -5.36 -6.92 -8.85
CA VAL A 85 -5.89 -6.60 -7.53
C VAL A 85 -6.26 -7.91 -6.82
N PRO A 86 -5.63 -8.24 -5.68
CA PRO A 86 -5.96 -9.46 -4.95
C PRO A 86 -7.40 -9.39 -4.42
N ASN A 87 -8.11 -10.52 -4.44
CA ASN A 87 -9.47 -10.64 -3.93
C ASN A 87 -10.49 -9.67 -4.56
N TRP A 88 -10.25 -9.22 -5.81
CA TRP A 88 -11.21 -8.41 -6.55
C TRP A 88 -12.55 -9.15 -6.72
N ASP A 89 -13.65 -8.45 -6.48
CA ASP A 89 -15.03 -8.98 -6.50
C ASP A 89 -15.58 -9.21 -7.93
N GLY A 90 -14.78 -8.95 -8.96
CA GLY A 90 -15.21 -9.07 -10.36
C GLY A 90 -16.03 -7.88 -10.86
N VAL A 91 -16.28 -6.87 -10.03
CA VAL A 91 -17.09 -5.72 -10.37
C VAL A 91 -16.21 -4.55 -10.79
N ILE A 92 -16.42 -4.08 -12.01
CA ILE A 92 -15.74 -2.87 -12.49
C ILE A 92 -16.43 -1.66 -11.83
N PRO A 93 -15.71 -0.80 -11.08
CA PRO A 93 -16.24 0.41 -10.48
C PRO A 93 -16.75 1.36 -11.55
N GLN A 94 -17.67 2.23 -11.15
CA GLN A 94 -18.19 3.26 -12.03
C GLN A 94 -17.09 4.26 -12.43
N PRO A 95 -17.06 4.72 -13.69
CA PRO A 95 -16.09 5.71 -14.13
C PRO A 95 -16.33 7.05 -13.42
N ALA A 96 -15.25 7.74 -13.04
CA ALA A 96 -15.34 9.09 -12.50
C ALA A 96 -15.90 10.09 -13.53
N ILE A 97 -15.65 9.87 -14.82
CA ILE A 97 -16.14 10.70 -15.92
C ILE A 97 -16.90 9.82 -16.89
N TYR A 98 -18.16 10.16 -17.17
CA TYR A 98 -19.03 9.39 -18.08
C TYR A 98 -18.95 9.85 -19.54
N LYS A 99 -18.88 11.16 -19.78
CA LYS A 99 -18.92 11.78 -21.11
C LYS A 99 -17.68 12.66 -21.32
N PRO A 100 -17.15 12.79 -22.55
CA PRO A 100 -17.63 12.19 -23.80
C PRO A 100 -17.29 10.69 -23.92
N ARG A 101 -16.31 10.21 -23.16
CA ARG A 101 -15.94 8.79 -23.06
C ARG A 101 -15.71 8.44 -21.60
N PRO A 102 -16.02 7.20 -21.18
CA PRO A 102 -15.79 6.78 -19.82
C PRO A 102 -14.29 6.83 -19.48
N ARG A 103 -13.97 7.45 -18.34
CA ARG A 103 -12.61 7.54 -17.78
C ARG A 103 -12.65 7.29 -16.28
N TRP A 104 -11.62 6.60 -15.81
CA TRP A 104 -11.36 6.35 -14.40
C TRP A 104 -10.13 7.13 -13.95
N THR A 105 -10.06 7.48 -12.68
CA THR A 105 -8.86 8.11 -12.12
C THR A 105 -7.91 7.07 -11.55
N GLY A 106 -6.63 7.41 -11.45
CA GLY A 106 -5.69 6.53 -10.75
C GLY A 106 -6.01 6.37 -9.25
N LYS A 107 -6.63 7.38 -8.63
CA LYS A 107 -7.13 7.27 -7.25
C LYS A 107 -8.20 6.20 -7.09
N GLN A 108 -9.13 6.08 -8.04
CA GLN A 108 -10.12 5.01 -8.03
C GLN A 108 -9.47 3.62 -8.12
N LEU A 109 -8.45 3.47 -8.96
CA LEU A 109 -7.71 2.20 -9.08
C LEU A 109 -7.02 1.83 -7.75
N ILE A 110 -6.31 2.79 -7.16
CA ILE A 110 -5.61 2.60 -5.88
C ILE A 110 -6.57 2.30 -4.72
N SER A 111 -7.76 2.91 -4.72
CA SER A 111 -8.79 2.67 -3.70
C SER A 111 -9.28 1.24 -3.66
N MET A 112 -9.10 0.45 -4.74
CA MET A 112 -9.48 -0.96 -4.72
C MET A 112 -8.45 -1.85 -4.01
N VAL A 113 -7.22 -1.36 -3.85
CA VAL A 113 -6.14 -2.08 -3.15
C VAL A 113 -6.16 -1.75 -1.65
N ILE A 114 -6.62 -0.56 -1.27
CA ILE A 114 -6.67 -0.15 0.14
C ILE A 114 -7.85 -0.88 0.83
N PRO A 115 -7.61 -1.55 1.97
CA PRO A 115 -8.68 -2.19 2.72
C PRO A 115 -9.73 -1.20 3.23
N LYS A 116 -10.99 -1.65 3.35
CA LYS A 116 -12.14 -0.80 3.70
C LYS A 116 -12.06 -0.25 5.12
N GLU A 117 -11.32 -0.91 5.99
CA GLU A 117 -11.12 -0.57 7.40
C GLU A 117 -10.17 0.63 7.54
N VAL A 118 -9.34 0.90 6.52
CA VAL A 118 -8.39 2.00 6.56
C VAL A 118 -9.12 3.32 6.32
N SER A 119 -9.09 4.18 7.34
CA SER A 119 -9.47 5.58 7.23
C SER A 119 -8.34 6.45 7.77
N LEU A 120 -7.95 7.46 6.99
CA LEU A 120 -6.81 8.33 7.29
C LEU A 120 -7.10 9.75 6.84
N PHE A 121 -6.86 10.70 7.73
CA PHE A 121 -7.00 12.13 7.43
C PHE A 121 -5.73 12.86 7.83
N ASN A 122 -5.03 13.39 6.83
CA ASN A 122 -3.98 14.37 7.01
C ASN A 122 -4.51 15.70 6.50
N GLY A 123 -4.79 16.61 7.44
CA GLY A 123 -5.27 17.94 7.14
C GLY A 123 -4.32 18.72 6.23
N THR A 124 -4.88 19.68 5.50
CA THR A 124 -4.11 20.66 4.74
C THR A 124 -3.69 21.82 5.63
N ASP A 125 -2.55 22.44 5.35
CA ASP A 125 -2.11 23.64 6.08
C ASP A 125 -3.12 24.80 5.97
N SER A 126 -3.92 24.83 4.89
CA SER A 126 -5.00 25.78 4.65
C SER A 126 -6.32 25.47 5.37
N GLY A 127 -6.46 24.30 6.01
CA GLY A 127 -7.71 23.87 6.66
C GLY A 127 -8.90 23.64 5.69
N GLU A 128 -8.66 23.60 4.38
CA GLU A 128 -9.70 23.36 3.37
C GLU A 128 -9.98 21.86 3.21
N ASN A 129 -11.25 21.46 3.31
CA ASN A 129 -11.66 20.07 3.10
C ASN A 129 -11.66 19.63 1.62
N ALA A 130 -11.42 20.55 0.69
CA ALA A 130 -11.42 20.31 -0.76
C ALA A 130 -10.24 21.03 -1.44
N PRO A 131 -9.00 20.61 -1.18
CA PRO A 131 -7.82 21.36 -1.60
C PRO A 131 -7.69 21.41 -3.13
N LEU A 132 -7.48 22.61 -3.69
CA LEU A 132 -7.31 22.80 -5.13
C LEU A 132 -6.06 22.12 -5.69
N LYS A 133 -5.00 22.02 -4.89
CA LYS A 133 -3.69 21.47 -5.28
C LYS A 133 -3.46 20.03 -4.85
N ASP A 134 -4.50 19.32 -4.42
CA ASP A 134 -4.36 17.95 -3.88
C ASP A 134 -3.41 17.88 -2.67
N GLU A 135 -3.39 18.96 -1.89
CA GLU A 135 -2.67 19.02 -0.62
C GLU A 135 -3.34 18.12 0.44
N GLY A 136 -2.56 17.62 1.41
CA GLY A 136 -3.06 16.67 2.40
C GLY A 136 -3.40 15.29 1.82
N LEU A 137 -4.13 14.49 2.60
CA LEU A 137 -4.57 13.15 2.22
C LEU A 137 -5.85 12.79 2.97
N LEU A 138 -6.88 12.36 2.25
CA LEU A 138 -8.10 11.81 2.85
C LEU A 138 -8.40 10.45 2.23
N ILE A 139 -8.39 9.44 3.08
CA ILE A 139 -8.87 8.08 2.80
C ILE A 139 -10.03 7.83 3.74
N GLN A 140 -11.18 7.47 3.19
CA GLN A 140 -12.37 7.17 3.96
C GLN A 140 -12.91 5.81 3.55
N ALA A 141 -13.00 4.88 4.49
CA ALA A 141 -13.47 3.52 4.25
C ALA A 141 -12.77 2.83 3.06
N GLY A 142 -11.44 2.91 3.00
CA GLY A 142 -10.62 2.39 1.89
C GLY A 142 -10.65 3.21 0.59
N GLN A 143 -11.48 4.26 0.50
CA GLN A 143 -11.56 5.10 -0.70
C GLN A 143 -10.67 6.33 -0.58
N LEU A 144 -9.76 6.50 -1.55
CA LEU A 144 -8.88 7.66 -1.67
C LEU A 144 -9.65 8.84 -2.28
N MET A 145 -10.11 9.76 -1.43
CA MET A 145 -10.95 10.89 -1.81
C MET A 145 -10.14 12.01 -2.46
N TYR A 146 -9.05 12.43 -1.81
CA TYR A 146 -8.11 13.42 -2.36
C TYR A 146 -6.71 13.22 -1.80
N GLY A 147 -5.74 13.90 -2.41
CA GLY A 147 -4.35 13.87 -1.99
C GLY A 147 -3.49 12.92 -2.81
N LEU A 148 -2.18 13.01 -2.60
CA LEU A 148 -1.19 12.19 -3.29
C LEU A 148 -0.55 11.21 -2.31
N LEU A 149 -0.37 9.96 -2.75
CA LEU A 149 0.33 8.96 -1.96
C LEU A 149 1.83 9.25 -1.96
N THR A 150 2.34 9.67 -0.81
CA THR A 150 3.76 9.96 -0.60
C THR A 150 4.38 8.93 0.33
N LYS A 151 5.70 9.01 0.55
CA LYS A 151 6.43 8.17 1.51
C LYS A 151 5.80 8.20 2.92
N LYS A 152 5.19 9.32 3.32
CA LYS A 152 4.52 9.45 4.62
C LYS A 152 3.24 8.61 4.73
N SER A 153 2.61 8.26 3.60
CA SER A 153 1.32 7.59 3.55
C SER A 153 1.48 6.08 3.36
N VAL A 154 2.25 5.67 2.36
CA VAL A 154 2.44 4.26 1.95
C VAL A 154 3.78 3.66 2.38
N GLY A 155 4.70 4.49 2.90
CA GLY A 155 5.99 4.03 3.40
C GLY A 155 5.91 3.54 4.85
N ALA A 156 7.09 3.31 5.43
CA ALA A 156 7.27 2.82 6.80
C ALA A 156 7.06 3.91 7.89
N ALA A 157 6.01 4.72 7.73
CA ALA A 157 5.66 5.82 8.63
C ALA A 157 4.65 5.37 9.69
N ALA A 158 4.79 5.91 10.91
CA ALA A 158 3.81 5.68 11.98
C ALA A 158 2.48 6.35 11.59
N GLY A 159 1.41 5.57 11.67
CA GLY A 159 0.05 6.03 11.32
C GLY A 159 -0.19 6.11 9.81
N GLY A 160 0.71 5.58 8.98
CA GLY A 160 0.47 5.37 7.55
C GLY A 160 -0.48 4.20 7.28
N ILE A 161 -0.82 3.99 6.01
CA ILE A 161 -1.75 2.96 5.54
C ILE A 161 -1.31 1.57 6.02
N VAL A 162 -0.02 1.24 5.89
CA VAL A 162 0.54 -0.06 6.32
C VAL A 162 0.37 -0.24 7.84
N HIS A 163 0.57 0.81 8.63
CA HIS A 163 0.45 0.72 10.08
C HIS A 163 -1.01 0.48 10.51
N ILE A 164 -1.94 1.21 9.92
CA ILE A 164 -3.37 1.08 10.22
C ILE A 164 -3.87 -0.30 9.77
N SER A 165 -3.51 -0.73 8.55
CA SER A 165 -3.89 -2.05 8.04
C SER A 165 -3.39 -3.18 8.94
N TYR A 166 -2.15 -3.07 9.43
CA TYR A 166 -1.59 -4.05 10.37
C TYR A 166 -2.33 -4.11 11.70
N ASN A 167 -2.72 -2.95 12.24
CA ASN A 167 -3.38 -2.90 13.55
C ASN A 167 -4.86 -3.32 13.47
N GLU A 168 -5.56 -3.00 12.39
CA GLU A 168 -6.99 -3.30 12.22
C GLU A 168 -7.25 -4.70 11.68
N LEU A 169 -6.46 -5.15 10.69
CA LEU A 169 -6.67 -6.42 9.99
C LEU A 169 -5.63 -7.48 10.34
N GLY A 170 -4.63 -7.12 11.15
CA GLY A 170 -3.54 -8.01 11.51
C GLY A 170 -2.48 -8.17 10.42
N PRO A 171 -1.54 -9.11 10.63
CA PRO A 171 -0.40 -9.34 9.75
C PRO A 171 -0.77 -9.74 8.32
N GLU A 172 -1.82 -10.55 8.15
CA GLU A 172 -2.29 -11.00 6.83
C GLU A 172 -2.95 -9.86 6.05
N GLY A 173 -3.74 -9.02 6.72
CA GLY A 173 -4.37 -7.87 6.08
C GLY A 173 -3.38 -6.79 5.64
N ALA A 174 -2.24 -6.67 6.32
CA ALA A 174 -1.15 -5.78 5.90
C ALA A 174 -0.32 -6.30 4.71
N MET A 175 -0.46 -7.59 4.37
CA MET A 175 0.21 -8.22 3.22
C MET A 175 -0.60 -8.18 1.93
N ALA A 176 -1.93 -8.00 2.05
CA ALA A 176 -2.86 -7.92 0.93
C ALA A 176 -2.71 -6.61 0.16
#